data_AF-A0A3N5N366-F1
#
_entry.id   AF-A0A3N5N366-F1
#
_cell.length_a   1.000
_cell.length_b   1.000
_cell.length_c   1.000
_cell.angle_alpha   90.00
_cell.angle_beta   90.00
_cell.angle_gamma   90.00
#
_symmetry.space_group_name_H-M   'P 1'
#
loop_
_entity.id
_entity.type
_entity.pdbx_description
1 polymer ?
#
loop_
_entity_poly.entity_id
_entity_poly.type
_entity_poly.pdbx_seq_one_letter_code
_entity_poly.pdbx_strand_id
1 'polypeptide(L)'
;MKKAVEGPGEARDDYAIFSELSERLGTRRAYTENRDTMQWLRYLYEDSRERADRYGIELPGFEEFWQHGYFEVPRPEKSQVMFAEFRADPKQHRLPTPSGRLEIFSERIAAFGYDDCPGHPVWLEPVEWLGDANRRYPLHLISSQPSTKLHSQYDHGVVSQTNKIQGREPIALNPEDAAERGLAAGDIVRVFNERGQCLAGVRIDEGLKRGVAVMSTGAWYDPLVPGEIGTLEKHGNPNVLTLDKGTSKLTQGASAHTCLVEVERFGGPLPPITAYDPPQFAAKAR
;
A
#
# COMPACT_ATOMS: atom_id res chain seq x y z
N MET A 1 13.59 5.61 -19.44
CA MET A 1 13.20 4.27 -19.93
C MET A 1 12.78 4.38 -21.39
N LYS A 2 13.16 3.44 -22.26
CA LYS A 2 12.78 3.44 -23.68
C LYS A 2 11.39 2.84 -23.87
N LYS A 3 10.64 3.34 -24.85
CA LYS A 3 9.35 2.76 -25.26
C LYS A 3 9.59 1.37 -25.86
N ALA A 4 8.89 0.35 -25.35
CA ALA A 4 9.03 -1.02 -25.80
C ALA A 4 7.98 -1.42 -26.85
N VAL A 5 6.72 -1.01 -26.65
CA VAL A 5 5.58 -1.29 -27.53
C VAL A 5 4.66 -0.08 -27.62
N GLU A 6 3.76 -0.07 -28.60
CA GLU A 6 2.65 0.87 -28.67
C GLU A 6 1.63 0.63 -27.55
N GLY A 7 0.90 1.67 -27.18
CA GLY A 7 -0.15 1.58 -26.16
C GLY A 7 -1.28 0.63 -26.62
N PRO A 8 -1.85 -0.20 -25.73
CA PRO A 8 -2.96 -1.06 -26.09
C PRO A 8 -4.23 -0.24 -26.38
N GLY A 9 -4.93 -0.58 -27.46
CA GLY A 9 -6.17 0.10 -27.84
C GLY A 9 -5.97 1.59 -28.09
N GLU A 10 -6.76 2.43 -27.41
CA GLU A 10 -6.66 3.90 -27.47
C GLU A 10 -5.90 4.49 -26.28
N ALA A 11 -5.15 3.68 -25.52
CA ALA A 11 -4.41 4.17 -24.36
C ALA A 11 -3.34 5.20 -24.76
N ARG A 12 -3.24 6.26 -23.96
CA ARG A 12 -2.29 7.37 -24.15
C ARG A 12 -1.54 7.57 -22.84
N ASP A 13 -0.29 8.02 -22.92
CA ASP A 13 0.46 8.40 -21.72
C ASP A 13 -0.15 9.63 -21.04
N ASP A 14 0.02 9.73 -19.73
CA ASP A 14 -0.55 10.82 -18.93
C ASP A 14 -0.10 12.20 -19.42
N TYR A 15 1.13 12.34 -19.89
CA TYR A 15 1.63 13.61 -20.41
C TYR A 15 0.84 14.07 -21.64
N ALA A 16 0.57 13.16 -22.59
CA ALA A 16 -0.27 13.45 -23.75
C ALA A 16 -1.72 13.81 -23.34
N ILE A 17 -2.31 13.07 -22.40
CA ILE A 17 -3.66 13.33 -21.89
C ILE A 17 -3.75 14.73 -21.28
N PHE A 18 -2.87 15.06 -20.34
CA PHE A 18 -2.90 16.37 -19.67
C PHE A 18 -2.47 17.52 -20.57
N SER A 19 -1.58 17.30 -21.55
CA SER A 19 -1.25 18.30 -22.58
C SER A 19 -2.47 18.67 -23.42
N GLU A 20 -3.32 17.70 -23.76
CA GLU A 20 -4.55 17.94 -24.50
C GLU A 20 -5.67 18.57 -23.68
N LEU A 21 -5.74 18.26 -22.38
CA LEU A 21 -6.64 18.95 -21.46
C LEU A 21 -6.21 20.41 -21.31
N SER A 22 -4.91 20.68 -21.14
CA SER A 22 -4.39 22.05 -21.02
C SER A 22 -4.62 22.89 -22.28
N GLU A 23 -4.61 22.28 -23.47
CA GLU A 23 -4.98 22.97 -24.72
C GLU A 23 -6.42 23.46 -24.69
N ARG A 24 -7.35 22.61 -24.26
CA ARG A 24 -8.78 22.96 -24.12
C ARG A 24 -9.01 24.05 -23.06
N LEU A 25 -8.10 24.15 -22.09
CA LEU A 25 -8.10 25.18 -21.05
C LEU A 25 -7.33 26.45 -21.47
N GLY A 26 -6.70 26.49 -22.65
CA GLY A 26 -5.89 27.62 -23.11
C GLY A 26 -4.55 27.78 -22.39
N THR A 27 -4.08 26.77 -21.66
CA THR A 27 -2.87 26.81 -20.82
C THR A 27 -1.73 25.92 -21.33
N ARG A 28 -1.87 25.31 -22.53
CA ARG A 28 -0.89 24.34 -23.04
C ARG A 28 0.55 24.83 -23.01
N ARG A 29 0.81 26.05 -23.50
CA ARG A 29 2.17 26.60 -23.51
C ARG A 29 2.79 26.66 -22.11
N ALA A 30 1.99 27.00 -21.10
CA ALA A 30 2.46 27.05 -19.72
C ALA A 30 2.64 25.64 -19.14
N TYR A 31 1.74 24.71 -19.47
CA TYR A 31 1.81 23.32 -18.99
C TYR A 31 2.97 22.53 -19.61
N THR A 32 3.13 22.58 -20.94
CA THR A 32 4.17 21.83 -21.65
C THR A 32 5.51 22.55 -21.67
N GLU A 33 5.53 23.84 -21.37
CA GLU A 33 6.65 24.76 -21.63
C GLU A 33 7.16 24.66 -23.08
N ASN A 34 6.27 24.34 -24.02
CA ASN A 34 6.59 24.04 -25.42
C ASN A 34 7.59 22.87 -25.62
N ARG A 35 7.66 21.93 -24.66
CA ARG A 35 8.47 20.72 -24.78
C ARG A 35 7.63 19.49 -25.10
N ASP A 36 8.15 18.61 -25.95
CA ASP A 36 7.68 17.23 -26.06
C ASP A 36 8.35 16.33 -25.01
N THR A 37 7.95 15.06 -24.95
CA THR A 37 8.48 14.09 -24.00
C THR A 37 10.00 13.92 -24.12
N MET A 38 10.56 13.92 -25.33
CA MET A 38 12.00 13.73 -25.54
C MET A 38 12.81 14.96 -25.10
N GLN A 39 12.26 16.15 -25.35
CA GLN A 39 12.82 17.41 -24.89
C GLN A 39 12.79 17.50 -23.36
N TRP A 40 11.73 17.01 -22.70
CA TRP A 40 11.68 16.88 -21.24
C TRP A 40 12.73 15.92 -20.71
N LEU A 41 12.85 14.72 -21.30
CA LEU A 41 13.84 13.73 -20.88
C LEU A 41 15.27 14.28 -20.98
N ARG A 42 15.60 14.96 -22.09
CA ARG A 42 16.91 15.61 -22.25
C ARG A 42 17.13 16.70 -21.21
N TYR A 43 16.16 17.59 -21.03
CA TYR A 43 16.25 18.67 -20.06
C TYR A 43 16.53 18.15 -18.64
N LEU A 44 15.76 17.17 -18.17
CA LEU A 44 15.93 16.56 -16.85
C LEU A 44 17.27 15.82 -16.70
N TYR A 45 17.75 15.19 -17.77
CA TYR A 45 19.04 14.51 -17.77
C TYR A 45 20.20 15.50 -17.64
N GLU A 46 20.21 16.56 -18.45
CA GLU A 46 21.27 17.59 -18.44
C GLU A 46 21.33 18.30 -17.08
N ASP A 47 20.18 18.64 -16.50
CA ASP A 47 20.05 19.17 -15.14
C ASP A 47 20.56 18.18 -14.07
N SER A 48 20.40 16.87 -14.29
CA SER A 48 20.98 15.86 -13.40
C SER A 48 22.50 15.73 -13.54
N ARG A 49 23.05 15.91 -14.74
CA ARG A 49 24.51 15.92 -14.99
C ARG A 49 25.20 17.06 -14.25
N GLU A 50 24.63 18.26 -14.27
CA GLU A 50 25.16 19.40 -13.50
C GLU A 50 25.19 19.12 -11.99
N ARG A 51 24.18 18.42 -11.47
CA ARG A 51 24.17 18.03 -10.05
C ARG A 51 25.19 16.94 -9.73
N ALA A 52 25.33 15.94 -10.60
CA ALA A 52 26.24 14.81 -10.42
C ALA A 52 27.70 15.28 -10.37
N ASP A 53 28.06 16.27 -11.19
CA ASP A 53 29.39 16.88 -11.21
C ASP A 53 29.79 17.46 -9.83
N ARG A 54 28.84 18.05 -9.09
CA ARG A 54 29.08 18.54 -7.72
C ARG A 54 29.45 17.44 -6.71
N TYR A 55 29.17 16.20 -7.04
CA TYR A 55 29.55 15.01 -6.26
C TYR A 55 30.72 14.25 -6.88
N GLY A 56 31.38 14.82 -7.90
CA GLY A 56 32.49 14.18 -8.62
C GLY A 56 32.05 12.99 -9.48
N ILE A 57 30.77 12.94 -9.89
CA ILE A 57 30.23 11.89 -10.75
C ILE A 57 30.06 12.46 -12.16
N GLU A 58 30.89 12.00 -13.10
CA GLU A 58 30.81 12.38 -14.50
C GLU A 58 29.79 11.50 -15.23
N LEU A 59 28.61 12.06 -15.54
CA LEU A 59 27.63 11.40 -16.40
C LEU A 59 27.93 11.66 -17.88
N PRO A 60 27.72 10.68 -18.78
CA PRO A 60 27.95 10.86 -20.22
C PRO A 60 26.99 11.88 -20.84
N GLY A 61 27.20 12.24 -22.11
CA GLY A 61 26.23 13.05 -22.86
C GLY A 61 24.89 12.34 -23.03
N PHE A 62 23.78 13.09 -23.17
CA PHE A 62 22.45 12.49 -23.28
C PHE A 62 22.34 11.42 -24.38
N GLU A 63 22.93 11.65 -25.56
CA GLU A 63 22.86 10.68 -26.66
C GLU A 63 23.57 9.37 -26.33
N GLU A 64 24.74 9.46 -25.70
CA GLU A 64 25.51 8.28 -25.28
C GLU A 64 24.77 7.51 -24.19
N PHE A 65 24.27 8.21 -23.17
CA PHE A 65 23.40 7.62 -22.14
C PHE A 65 22.19 6.95 -22.76
N TRP A 66 21.51 7.64 -23.68
CA TRP A 66 20.30 7.13 -24.31
C TRP A 66 20.61 5.91 -25.16
N GLN A 67 21.73 5.89 -25.89
CA GLN A 67 22.16 4.71 -26.64
C GLN A 67 22.45 3.53 -25.72
N HIS A 68 23.26 3.74 -24.67
CA HIS A 68 23.68 2.71 -23.72
C HIS A 68 22.51 2.17 -22.87
N GLY A 69 21.55 3.03 -22.54
CA GLY A 69 20.31 2.69 -21.84
C GLY A 69 20.37 2.74 -20.31
N TYR A 70 21.56 2.78 -19.72
CA TYR A 70 21.79 2.96 -18.29
C TYR A 70 23.18 3.56 -18.02
N PHE A 71 23.40 4.02 -16.80
CA PHE A 71 24.70 4.41 -16.27
C PHE A 71 24.80 3.86 -14.85
N GLU A 72 25.88 3.14 -14.54
CA GLU A 72 26.12 2.61 -13.18
C GLU A 72 26.98 3.60 -12.39
N VAL A 73 26.41 4.17 -11.34
CA VAL A 73 27.14 5.07 -10.44
C VAL A 73 28.11 4.24 -9.59
N PRO A 74 29.41 4.61 -9.51
CA PRO A 74 30.36 3.91 -8.66
C PRO A 74 29.91 3.88 -7.20
N ARG A 75 30.14 2.74 -6.53
CA ARG A 75 29.87 2.63 -5.10
C ARG A 75 30.82 3.55 -4.32
N PRO A 76 30.34 4.24 -3.27
CA PRO A 76 31.21 5.05 -2.43
C PRO A 76 32.26 4.17 -1.75
N GLU A 77 33.50 4.66 -1.65
CA GLU A 77 34.61 3.94 -0.99
C GLU A 77 34.39 3.76 0.51
N LYS A 78 33.64 4.67 1.13
CA LYS A 78 33.34 4.66 2.57
C LYS A 78 31.86 4.44 2.79
N SER A 79 31.55 3.48 3.66
CA SER A 79 30.19 3.27 4.15
C SER A 79 29.75 4.48 4.98
N GLN A 80 28.54 4.97 4.70
CA GLN A 80 27.90 5.95 5.56
C GLN A 80 27.35 5.24 6.81
N VAL A 81 27.81 5.66 7.98
CA VAL A 81 27.29 5.17 9.27
C VAL A 81 26.31 6.20 9.82
N MET A 82 25.01 5.86 9.87
CA MET A 82 23.98 6.76 10.39
C MET A 82 24.32 7.23 11.81
N PHE A 83 24.14 8.52 12.06
CA PHE A 83 24.41 9.18 13.35
C PHE A 83 25.85 9.10 13.89
N ALA A 84 26.84 8.64 13.12
CA ALA A 84 28.23 8.56 13.60
C ALA A 84 28.78 9.93 14.03
N GLU A 85 28.52 10.98 13.27
CA GLU A 85 28.95 12.35 13.60
C GLU A 85 28.25 12.90 14.84
N PHE A 86 26.93 12.74 14.95
CA PHE A 86 26.17 13.13 16.14
C PHE A 86 26.67 12.38 17.40
N ARG A 87 27.02 11.10 17.26
CA ARG A 87 27.61 10.31 18.35
C ARG A 87 29.00 10.80 18.72
N ALA A 88 29.81 11.21 17.74
CA ALA A 88 31.18 11.69 17.95
C ALA A 88 31.20 13.08 18.62
N ASP A 89 30.38 14.02 18.13
CA ASP A 89 30.21 15.35 18.74
C ASP A 89 28.76 15.86 18.58
N PRO A 90 27.89 15.65 19.58
CA PRO A 90 26.50 16.08 19.53
C PRO A 90 26.31 17.60 19.69
N LYS A 91 27.35 18.35 20.09
CA LYS A 91 27.29 19.82 20.18
C LYS A 91 27.52 20.44 18.81
N GLN A 92 28.45 19.91 18.05
CA GLN A 92 28.74 20.36 16.69
C GLN A 92 27.71 19.82 15.68
N HIS A 93 27.34 18.54 15.77
CA HIS A 93 26.43 17.87 14.83
C HIS A 93 25.03 17.72 15.41
N ARG A 94 24.40 18.83 15.82
CA ARG A 94 23.07 18.83 16.46
C ARG A 94 21.99 18.24 15.54
N LEU A 95 21.03 17.52 16.12
CA LEU A 95 19.84 17.04 15.41
C LEU A 95 18.88 18.21 15.11
N PRO A 96 17.99 18.09 14.11
CA PRO A 96 17.00 19.12 13.78
C PRO A 96 15.79 19.12 14.75
N THR A 97 16.07 19.11 16.07
CA THR A 97 15.10 19.20 17.16
C THR A 97 15.32 20.50 17.95
N PRO A 98 14.33 21.00 18.70
CA PRO A 98 14.51 22.19 19.55
C PRO A 98 15.75 22.12 20.45
N SER A 99 15.95 20.99 21.14
CA SER A 99 17.12 20.76 22.00
C SER A 99 18.41 20.44 21.23
N GLY A 100 18.32 20.08 19.95
CA GLY A 100 19.45 19.57 19.16
C GLY A 100 19.85 18.14 19.50
N ARG A 101 19.01 17.41 20.25
CA ARG A 101 19.22 16.04 20.74
C ARG A 101 18.00 15.16 20.44
N LEU A 102 18.10 13.88 20.78
CA LEU A 102 16.94 12.99 20.85
C LEU A 102 16.07 13.39 22.04
N GLU A 103 14.81 13.74 21.78
CA GLU A 103 13.86 14.20 22.80
C GLU A 103 13.01 13.03 23.30
N ILE A 104 13.39 12.46 24.45
CA ILE A 104 12.58 11.44 25.14
C ILE A 104 11.24 12.03 25.59
N PHE A 105 11.26 13.31 25.97
CA PHE A 105 10.09 14.13 26.21
C PHE A 105 10.13 15.34 25.27
N SER A 106 9.06 15.56 24.50
CA SER A 106 8.88 16.71 23.63
C SER A 106 7.92 17.72 24.26
N GLU A 107 8.46 18.82 24.76
CA GLU A 107 7.67 19.94 25.29
C GLU A 107 6.70 20.49 24.24
N ARG A 108 7.12 20.52 22.97
CA ARG A 108 6.30 20.98 21.86
C ARG A 108 5.05 20.12 21.66
N ILE A 109 5.18 18.79 21.73
CA ILE A 109 4.04 17.88 21.61
C ILE A 109 3.15 17.97 22.86
N ALA A 110 3.75 17.99 24.06
CA ALA A 110 3.02 18.14 25.31
C ALA A 110 2.15 19.40 25.33
N ALA A 111 2.65 20.51 24.78
CA ALA A 111 1.95 21.80 24.73
C ALA A 111 0.69 21.79 23.85
N PHE A 112 0.51 20.81 22.95
CA PHE A 112 -0.74 20.68 22.19
C PHE A 112 -1.91 20.19 23.04
N GLY A 113 -1.65 19.56 24.19
CA GLY A 113 -2.70 19.08 25.09
C GLY A 113 -3.57 17.97 24.51
N TYR A 114 -3.05 17.19 23.57
CA TYR A 114 -3.76 16.04 23.00
C TYR A 114 -3.78 14.87 23.98
N ASP A 115 -4.97 14.37 24.27
CA ASP A 115 -5.25 13.19 25.08
C ASP A 115 -4.73 11.89 24.43
N ASP A 116 -4.70 11.83 23.10
CA ASP A 116 -4.28 10.65 22.32
C ASP A 116 -2.83 10.74 21.81
N CYS A 117 -2.06 11.76 22.18
CA CYS A 117 -0.64 11.88 21.85
C CYS A 117 0.15 12.72 22.87
N PRO A 118 0.50 12.14 24.03
CA PRO A 118 1.27 12.84 25.06
C PRO A 118 2.71 13.17 24.63
N GLY A 119 3.37 14.07 25.37
CA GLY A 119 4.74 14.51 25.08
C GLY A 119 5.84 13.45 25.20
N HIS A 120 5.52 12.25 25.70
CA HIS A 120 6.44 11.11 25.76
C HIS A 120 5.68 9.81 25.49
N PRO A 121 6.38 8.70 25.15
CA PRO A 121 5.73 7.41 24.94
C PRO A 121 4.95 6.95 26.17
N VAL A 122 3.72 6.51 25.95
CA VAL A 122 2.81 5.94 26.95
C VAL A 122 2.03 4.78 26.35
N TRP A 123 1.53 3.87 27.21
CA TRP A 123 0.53 2.88 26.81
C TRP A 123 -0.87 3.51 26.89
N LEU A 124 -1.58 3.48 25.77
CA LEU A 124 -2.99 3.84 25.67
C LEU A 124 -3.73 2.64 25.08
N GLU A 125 -4.89 2.31 25.63
CA GLU A 125 -5.68 1.20 25.14
C GLU A 125 -6.26 1.54 23.74
N PRO A 126 -6.06 0.68 22.73
CA PRO A 126 -6.60 0.91 21.39
C PRO A 126 -8.10 0.68 21.36
N VAL A 127 -8.75 1.12 20.27
CA VAL A 127 -10.21 0.99 20.08
C VAL A 127 -10.68 -0.47 20.12
N GLU A 128 -9.88 -1.39 19.57
CA GLU A 128 -10.12 -2.83 19.64
C GLU A 128 -8.78 -3.58 19.63
N TRP A 129 -8.67 -4.64 20.45
CA TRP A 129 -7.48 -5.50 20.54
C TRP A 129 -7.79 -6.84 21.22
N LEU A 130 -6.90 -7.82 21.10
CA LEU A 130 -7.10 -9.16 21.67
C LEU A 130 -7.15 -9.20 23.19
N GLY A 131 -6.59 -8.21 23.87
CA GLY A 131 -6.57 -8.15 25.33
C GLY A 131 -7.86 -7.61 25.95
N ASP A 132 -8.76 -7.01 25.16
CA ASP A 132 -10.07 -6.60 25.65
C ASP A 132 -10.89 -7.85 26.02
N ALA A 133 -11.32 -7.91 27.28
CA ALA A 133 -12.15 -8.99 27.82
C ALA A 133 -13.59 -8.97 27.26
N ASN A 134 -14.06 -7.81 26.79
CA ASN A 134 -15.39 -7.62 26.22
C ASN A 134 -15.40 -7.69 24.70
N ARG A 135 -14.28 -8.09 24.07
CA ARG A 135 -14.18 -8.16 22.61
C ARG A 135 -15.27 -9.06 22.03
N ARG A 136 -15.96 -8.55 21.00
CA ARG A 136 -17.01 -9.29 20.27
C ARG A 136 -16.44 -10.29 19.27
N TYR A 137 -15.28 -9.98 18.71
CA TYR A 137 -14.63 -10.73 17.64
C TYR A 137 -13.28 -11.27 18.14
N PRO A 138 -13.03 -12.59 18.06
CA PRO A 138 -11.92 -13.21 18.79
C PRO A 138 -10.59 -13.22 18.04
N LEU A 139 -10.58 -12.95 16.73
CA LEU A 139 -9.37 -13.00 15.90
C LEU A 139 -8.88 -11.59 15.57
N HIS A 140 -7.58 -11.35 15.68
CA HIS A 140 -6.95 -10.13 15.18
C HIS A 140 -6.47 -10.33 13.76
N LEU A 141 -6.98 -9.49 12.85
CA LEU A 141 -6.65 -9.56 11.43
C LEU A 141 -5.47 -8.66 11.12
N ILE A 142 -4.37 -9.26 10.65
CA ILE A 142 -3.24 -8.53 10.08
C ILE A 142 -3.41 -8.50 8.56
N SER A 143 -3.64 -7.30 8.02
CA SER A 143 -3.71 -7.06 6.58
C SER A 143 -2.34 -6.73 5.99
N SER A 144 -1.49 -7.76 5.85
CA SER A 144 -0.10 -7.62 5.39
C SER A 144 0.01 -7.15 3.93
N GLN A 145 1.19 -6.67 3.54
CA GLN A 145 1.49 -6.48 2.12
C GLN A 145 1.61 -7.85 1.43
N PRO A 146 1.07 -8.00 0.21
CA PRO A 146 1.13 -9.26 -0.52
C PRO A 146 2.54 -9.55 -1.05
N SER A 147 2.93 -10.83 -1.10
CA SER A 147 4.19 -11.29 -1.69
C SER A 147 4.11 -11.59 -3.19
N THR A 148 2.89 -11.70 -3.73
CA THR A 148 2.63 -12.17 -5.11
C THR A 148 2.15 -11.08 -6.06
N LYS A 149 2.04 -9.84 -5.57
CA LYS A 149 1.58 -8.65 -6.29
C LYS A 149 2.11 -7.38 -5.60
N LEU A 150 2.06 -6.23 -6.28
CA LEU A 150 2.47 -4.95 -5.70
C LEU A 150 1.22 -4.15 -5.34
N HIS A 151 0.82 -4.16 -4.07
CA HIS A 151 -0.50 -3.70 -3.65
C HIS A 151 -1.59 -4.40 -4.50
N SER A 152 -2.38 -3.66 -5.28
CA SER A 152 -3.37 -4.19 -6.23
C SER A 152 -2.83 -4.42 -7.65
N GLN A 153 -1.63 -3.93 -7.96
CA GLN A 153 -1.02 -4.14 -9.27
C GLN A 153 -0.70 -5.61 -9.46
N TYR A 154 -1.10 -6.17 -10.61
CA TYR A 154 -0.98 -7.59 -10.94
C TYR A 154 -1.88 -8.54 -10.14
N ASP A 155 -2.96 -8.06 -9.51
CA ASP A 155 -3.89 -8.96 -8.83
C ASP A 155 -4.52 -9.99 -9.81
N HIS A 156 -4.81 -9.57 -11.05
CA HIS A 156 -5.25 -10.45 -12.15
C HIS A 156 -4.11 -11.28 -12.78
N GLY A 157 -2.85 -11.03 -12.40
CA GLY A 157 -1.68 -11.69 -12.95
C GLY A 157 -1.51 -13.12 -12.43
N VAL A 158 -0.86 -13.97 -13.24
CA VAL A 158 -0.73 -15.42 -12.96
C VAL A 158 -0.17 -15.72 -11.57
N VAL A 159 0.86 -14.99 -11.13
CA VAL A 159 1.49 -15.21 -9.80
C VAL A 159 0.51 -14.96 -8.65
N SER A 160 -0.32 -13.91 -8.75
CA SER A 160 -1.39 -13.64 -7.79
C SER A 160 -2.48 -14.71 -7.86
N GLN A 161 -2.96 -15.03 -9.07
CA GLN A 161 -4.03 -16.01 -9.28
C GLN A 161 -3.69 -17.41 -8.76
N THR A 162 -2.47 -17.89 -8.97
CA THR A 162 -2.04 -19.22 -8.48
C THR A 162 -1.94 -19.29 -6.95
N ASN A 163 -1.76 -18.16 -6.26
CA ASN A 163 -1.75 -18.13 -4.80
C ASN A 163 -3.16 -18.18 -4.19
N LYS A 164 -4.19 -17.80 -4.94
CA LYS A 164 -5.59 -17.76 -4.49
C LYS A 164 -6.17 -19.17 -4.33
N ILE A 165 -7.11 -19.31 -3.41
CA ILE A 165 -7.81 -20.57 -3.12
C ILE A 165 -9.22 -20.44 -3.69
N GLN A 166 -9.55 -21.22 -4.71
CA GLN A 166 -10.81 -21.13 -5.47
C GLN A 166 -11.10 -19.68 -5.94
N GLY A 167 -10.05 -18.96 -6.33
CA GLY A 167 -10.12 -17.56 -6.78
C GLY A 167 -10.20 -16.51 -5.67
N ARG A 168 -10.09 -16.88 -4.38
CA ARG A 168 -10.15 -15.95 -3.25
C ARG A 168 -8.79 -15.73 -2.62
N GLU A 169 -8.60 -14.54 -2.05
CA GLU A 169 -7.41 -14.24 -1.27
C GLU A 169 -7.29 -15.24 -0.09
N PRO A 170 -6.10 -15.78 0.17
CA PRO A 170 -5.90 -16.70 1.29
C PRO A 170 -5.96 -15.97 2.65
N ILE A 171 -6.64 -16.59 3.61
CA ILE A 171 -6.55 -16.24 5.03
C ILE A 171 -5.77 -17.33 5.78
N ALA A 172 -4.64 -16.95 6.37
CA ALA A 172 -3.85 -17.83 7.21
C ALA A 172 -4.46 -17.91 8.62
N LEU A 173 -4.63 -19.12 9.13
CA LEU A 173 -5.13 -19.43 10.47
C LEU A 173 -4.18 -20.42 11.17
N ASN A 174 -4.06 -20.28 12.50
CA ASN A 174 -3.43 -21.29 13.33
C ASN A 174 -4.24 -22.61 13.28
N PRO A 175 -3.61 -23.80 13.36
CA PRO A 175 -4.33 -25.08 13.36
C PRO A 175 -5.42 -25.21 14.43
N GLU A 176 -5.20 -24.70 15.64
CA GLU A 176 -6.17 -24.76 16.74
C GLU A 176 -7.39 -23.86 16.45
N ASP A 177 -7.17 -22.63 15.98
CA ASP A 177 -8.25 -21.70 15.63
C ASP A 177 -9.13 -22.25 14.50
N ALA A 178 -8.51 -22.94 13.53
CA ALA A 178 -9.21 -23.62 12.45
C ALA A 178 -10.00 -24.84 12.96
N ALA A 179 -9.37 -25.68 13.80
CA ALA A 179 -10.01 -26.87 14.36
C ALA A 179 -11.23 -26.53 15.24
N GLU A 180 -11.15 -25.49 16.06
CA GLU A 180 -12.27 -25.00 16.88
C GLU A 180 -13.48 -24.58 16.03
N ARG A 181 -13.25 -24.15 14.79
CA ARG A 181 -14.27 -23.75 13.83
C ARG A 181 -14.64 -24.87 12.85
N GLY A 182 -14.05 -26.06 13.00
CA GLY A 182 -14.22 -27.18 12.07
C GLY A 182 -13.78 -26.84 10.64
N LEU A 183 -12.72 -26.04 10.48
CA LEU A 183 -12.15 -25.60 9.20
C LEU A 183 -10.93 -26.43 8.82
N ALA A 184 -10.78 -26.70 7.53
CA ALA A 184 -9.64 -27.37 6.92
C ALA A 184 -9.00 -26.47 5.86
N ALA A 185 -7.76 -26.79 5.47
CA ALA A 185 -7.09 -26.10 4.38
C ALA A 185 -7.91 -26.19 3.07
N GLY A 186 -8.04 -25.06 2.36
CA GLY A 186 -8.80 -24.97 1.12
C GLY A 186 -10.30 -24.66 1.30
N ASP A 187 -10.83 -24.73 2.52
CA ASP A 187 -12.20 -24.33 2.81
C ASP A 187 -12.41 -22.85 2.49
N ILE A 188 -13.60 -22.51 1.99
CA ILE A 188 -14.00 -21.11 1.84
C ILE A 188 -14.71 -20.67 3.10
N VAL A 189 -14.31 -19.49 3.58
CA VAL A 189 -14.82 -18.89 4.80
C VAL A 189 -15.34 -17.49 4.54
N ARG A 190 -16.31 -17.10 5.36
CA ARG A 190 -16.73 -15.72 5.51
C ARG A 190 -15.94 -15.10 6.65
N VAL A 191 -15.21 -14.03 6.37
CA VAL A 191 -14.49 -13.22 7.35
C VAL A 191 -15.32 -11.96 7.58
N PHE A 192 -15.65 -11.64 8.82
CA PHE A 192 -16.61 -10.57 9.09
C PHE A 192 -16.43 -9.90 10.45
N ASN A 193 -16.98 -8.69 10.53
CA ASN A 193 -17.28 -7.97 11.75
C ASN A 193 -18.52 -7.09 11.54
N GLU A 194 -18.74 -6.07 12.37
CA GLU A 194 -19.88 -5.16 12.24
C GLU A 194 -19.76 -4.18 11.07
N ARG A 195 -18.55 -4.02 10.52
CA ARG A 195 -18.25 -3.05 9.44
C ARG A 195 -18.47 -3.66 8.06
N GLY A 196 -18.16 -4.95 7.90
CA GLY A 196 -18.31 -5.62 6.63
C GLY A 196 -18.03 -7.11 6.68
N GLN A 197 -17.96 -7.70 5.48
CA GLN A 197 -17.75 -9.13 5.28
C GLN A 197 -17.11 -9.41 3.93
N CYS A 198 -16.15 -10.33 3.90
CA CYS A 198 -15.55 -10.84 2.67
C CYS A 198 -15.40 -12.36 2.67
N LEU A 199 -15.17 -12.94 1.49
CA LEU A 199 -14.81 -14.35 1.34
C LEU A 199 -13.30 -14.52 1.25
N ALA A 200 -12.78 -15.56 1.89
CA ALA A 200 -11.38 -15.95 1.83
C ALA A 200 -11.25 -17.47 1.77
N GLY A 201 -10.09 -17.96 1.31
CA GLY A 201 -9.77 -19.40 1.37
C GLY A 201 -8.81 -19.71 2.51
N VAL A 202 -9.09 -20.75 3.28
CA VAL A 202 -8.30 -21.11 4.48
C VAL A 202 -6.94 -21.67 4.09
N ARG A 203 -5.89 -21.07 4.65
CA ARG A 203 -4.53 -21.61 4.68
C ARG A 203 -4.17 -21.90 6.14
N ILE A 204 -3.72 -23.10 6.43
CA ILE A 204 -3.25 -23.44 7.77
C ILE A 204 -1.77 -23.05 7.89
N ASP A 205 -1.42 -22.35 8.95
CA ASP A 205 -0.05 -21.93 9.26
C ASP A 205 0.29 -22.27 10.72
N GLU A 206 1.13 -23.28 10.91
CA GLU A 206 1.61 -23.73 12.23
C GLU A 206 2.47 -22.69 12.95
N GLY A 207 3.11 -21.78 12.20
CA GLY A 207 3.92 -20.70 12.75
C GLY A 207 3.08 -19.50 13.22
N LEU A 208 1.79 -19.46 12.86
CA LEU A 208 0.93 -18.34 13.22
C LEU A 208 0.46 -18.44 14.66
N LYS A 209 0.53 -17.32 15.40
CA LYS A 209 0.06 -17.26 16.78
C LYS A 209 -1.47 -17.48 16.83
N ARG A 210 -1.94 -18.34 17.74
CA ARG A 210 -3.38 -18.49 18.04
C ARG A 210 -4.04 -17.15 18.38
N GLY A 211 -5.26 -16.95 17.87
CA GLY A 211 -6.05 -15.72 17.94
C GLY A 211 -5.67 -14.67 16.88
N VAL A 212 -4.77 -14.98 15.95
CA VAL A 212 -4.34 -14.08 14.87
C VAL A 212 -4.68 -14.72 13.53
N ALA A 213 -5.21 -13.91 12.62
CA ALA A 213 -5.42 -14.26 11.22
C ALA A 213 -4.61 -13.31 10.33
N VAL A 214 -4.10 -13.80 9.21
CA VAL A 214 -3.34 -12.97 8.24
C VAL A 214 -3.97 -13.10 6.88
N MET A 215 -4.33 -11.98 6.26
CA MET A 215 -4.85 -11.94 4.89
C MET A 215 -4.28 -10.72 4.19
N SER A 216 -3.56 -10.91 3.09
CA SER A 216 -2.87 -9.81 2.44
C SER A 216 -3.84 -8.82 1.77
N THR A 217 -3.46 -7.54 1.76
CA THR A 217 -4.20 -6.50 1.03
C THR A 217 -4.03 -6.63 -0.49
N GLY A 218 -4.79 -5.82 -1.24
CA GLY A 218 -4.61 -5.65 -2.69
C GLY A 218 -5.49 -6.53 -3.57
N ALA A 219 -6.34 -7.39 -3.02
CA ALA A 219 -7.41 -8.01 -3.81
C ALA A 219 -8.36 -6.92 -4.33
N TRP A 220 -8.68 -6.96 -5.62
CA TRP A 220 -9.62 -6.03 -6.23
C TRP A 220 -11.00 -6.23 -5.60
N TYR A 221 -11.61 -5.14 -5.14
CA TYR A 221 -12.93 -5.18 -4.51
C TYR A 221 -13.99 -5.70 -5.49
N ASP A 222 -14.69 -6.77 -5.12
CA ASP A 222 -15.69 -7.42 -5.97
C ASP A 222 -17.00 -7.61 -5.17
N PRO A 223 -17.91 -6.63 -5.17
CA PRO A 223 -19.16 -6.73 -4.43
C PRO A 223 -20.12 -7.74 -5.07
N LEU A 224 -20.81 -8.53 -4.26
CA LEU A 224 -21.88 -9.41 -4.74
C LEU A 224 -23.03 -8.61 -5.36
N VAL A 225 -23.46 -7.53 -4.70
CA VAL A 225 -24.46 -6.59 -5.20
C VAL A 225 -23.84 -5.18 -5.26
N PRO A 226 -23.43 -4.70 -6.45
CA PRO A 226 -22.84 -3.37 -6.59
C PRO A 226 -23.76 -2.27 -6.06
N GLY A 227 -23.22 -1.39 -5.21
CA GLY A 227 -23.94 -0.25 -4.63
C GLY A 227 -24.75 -0.56 -3.36
N GLU A 228 -24.87 -1.83 -2.95
CA GLU A 228 -25.54 -2.20 -1.70
C GLU A 228 -24.57 -2.13 -0.51
N ILE A 229 -24.92 -1.33 0.51
CA ILE A 229 -24.11 -1.19 1.73
C ILE A 229 -24.10 -2.52 2.49
N GLY A 230 -22.90 -2.99 2.87
CA GLY A 230 -22.73 -4.25 3.61
C GLY A 230 -22.85 -5.51 2.76
N THR A 231 -22.95 -5.38 1.43
CA THR A 231 -22.88 -6.52 0.51
C THR A 231 -21.63 -7.36 0.77
N LEU A 232 -21.75 -8.66 0.56
CA LEU A 232 -20.61 -9.57 0.58
C LEU A 232 -19.56 -9.17 -0.46
N GLU A 233 -18.32 -8.99 -0.02
CA GLU A 233 -17.16 -8.87 -0.90
C GLU A 233 -16.64 -10.28 -1.21
N LYS A 234 -16.69 -10.70 -2.48
CA LYS A 234 -16.56 -12.12 -2.83
C LYS A 234 -15.13 -12.56 -3.17
N HIS A 235 -14.17 -11.65 -3.23
CA HIS A 235 -12.81 -11.92 -3.71
C HIS A 235 -11.73 -11.98 -2.61
N GLY A 236 -11.90 -11.28 -1.49
CA GLY A 236 -11.01 -11.29 -0.34
C GLY A 236 -10.26 -9.98 -0.12
N ASN A 237 -10.93 -8.82 -0.22
CA ASN A 237 -10.34 -7.53 0.12
C ASN A 237 -10.51 -7.25 1.64
N PRO A 238 -9.44 -7.33 2.44
CA PRO A 238 -9.53 -7.16 3.91
C PRO A 238 -9.97 -5.76 4.34
N ASN A 239 -9.83 -4.74 3.49
CA ASN A 239 -10.17 -3.36 3.87
C ASN A 239 -11.68 -3.12 4.02
N VAL A 240 -12.54 -4.07 3.64
CA VAL A 240 -13.97 -4.00 3.99
C VAL A 240 -14.23 -4.24 5.48
N LEU A 241 -13.21 -4.70 6.21
CA LEU A 241 -13.27 -5.07 7.63
C LEU A 241 -12.56 -4.04 8.53
N THR A 242 -11.75 -3.14 7.96
CA THR A 242 -10.88 -2.25 8.73
C THR A 242 -11.61 -1.01 9.21
N LEU A 243 -11.16 -0.45 10.33
CA LEU A 243 -11.69 0.79 10.88
C LEU A 243 -11.06 1.99 10.16
N ASP A 244 -11.92 2.90 9.66
CA ASP A 244 -11.47 4.21 9.17
C ASP A 244 -11.42 5.22 10.32
N LYS A 245 -10.27 5.26 10.99
CA LYS A 245 -9.99 6.19 12.09
C LYS A 245 -8.52 6.61 12.06
N GLY A 246 -8.29 7.92 12.15
CA GLY A 246 -6.95 8.49 12.32
C GLY A 246 -6.26 7.96 13.58
N THR A 247 -4.96 7.72 13.51
CA THR A 247 -4.14 7.20 14.63
C THR A 247 -4.15 8.07 15.89
N SER A 248 -4.13 9.40 15.74
CA SER A 248 -4.18 10.40 16.83
C SER A 248 -4.48 11.78 16.27
N LYS A 249 -4.82 12.77 17.11
CA LYS A 249 -4.94 14.19 16.72
C LYS A 249 -3.65 14.76 16.10
N LEU A 250 -2.49 14.16 16.39
CA LEU A 250 -1.21 14.63 15.88
C LEU A 250 -0.99 14.26 14.40
N THR A 251 -1.15 12.99 14.03
CA THR A 251 -0.70 12.50 12.71
C THR A 251 -1.84 12.15 11.76
N GLN A 252 -3.04 11.84 12.26
CA GLN A 252 -4.19 11.43 11.43
C GLN A 252 -3.83 10.33 10.40
N GLY A 253 -2.92 9.43 10.77
CA GLY A 253 -2.47 8.33 9.91
C GLY A 253 -3.46 7.19 9.85
N ALA A 254 -3.23 6.22 8.96
CA ALA A 254 -4.06 5.01 8.83
C ALA A 254 -3.85 4.04 10.00
N SER A 255 -4.96 3.43 10.47
CA SER A 255 -4.98 2.48 11.60
C SER A 255 -5.45 1.08 11.20
N ALA A 256 -5.22 0.68 9.94
CA ALA A 256 -5.85 -0.50 9.32
C ALA A 256 -5.52 -1.85 10.00
N HIS A 257 -4.44 -1.95 10.77
CA HIS A 257 -4.09 -3.16 11.52
C HIS A 257 -4.75 -3.25 12.90
N THR A 258 -5.50 -2.22 13.32
CA THR A 258 -6.45 -2.33 14.42
C THR A 258 -7.74 -2.92 13.87
N CYS A 259 -7.78 -4.25 13.75
CA CYS A 259 -8.90 -4.97 13.15
C CYS A 259 -9.18 -6.29 13.89
N LEU A 260 -10.34 -6.39 14.54
CA LEU A 260 -10.87 -7.66 15.06
C LEU A 260 -11.96 -8.24 14.13
N VAL A 261 -11.95 -9.56 13.95
CA VAL A 261 -12.84 -10.29 13.05
C VAL A 261 -13.23 -11.65 13.63
N GLU A 262 -14.30 -12.24 13.07
CA GLU A 262 -14.61 -13.65 13.19
C GLU A 262 -14.56 -14.31 11.81
N VAL A 263 -14.37 -15.63 11.80
CA VAL A 263 -14.34 -16.46 10.61
C VAL A 263 -15.30 -17.64 10.80
N GLU A 264 -16.09 -17.93 9.77
CA GLU A 264 -16.95 -19.12 9.73
C GLU A 264 -16.93 -19.77 8.34
N ARG A 265 -17.25 -21.07 8.27
CA ARG A 265 -17.38 -21.78 7.00
C ARG A 265 -18.47 -21.13 6.13
N PHE A 266 -18.15 -20.82 4.88
CA PHE A 266 -19.14 -20.34 3.93
C PHE A 266 -19.92 -21.55 3.36
N GLY A 267 -21.19 -21.67 3.75
CA GLY A 267 -22.05 -22.79 3.35
C GLY A 267 -22.89 -22.58 2.09
N GLY A 268 -22.86 -21.39 1.49
CA GLY A 268 -23.65 -21.05 0.30
C GLY A 268 -22.97 -21.45 -1.02
N PRO A 269 -23.70 -21.37 -2.15
CA PRO A 269 -23.07 -21.49 -3.46
C PRO A 269 -22.03 -20.40 -3.64
N LEU A 270 -20.82 -20.78 -4.07
CA LEU A 270 -19.71 -19.86 -4.24
C LEU A 270 -19.99 -18.92 -5.44
N PRO A 271 -20.13 -17.60 -5.26
CA PRO A 271 -20.38 -16.69 -6.38
C PRO A 271 -19.18 -16.67 -7.34
N PRO A 272 -19.33 -16.39 -8.64
CA PRO A 272 -18.17 -16.20 -9.51
C PRO A 272 -17.43 -14.90 -9.16
N ILE A 273 -16.10 -14.90 -9.33
CA ILE A 273 -15.30 -13.66 -9.28
C ILE A 273 -15.52 -12.91 -10.59
N THR A 274 -15.92 -11.64 -10.49
CA THR A 274 -16.17 -10.74 -11.63
C THR A 274 -15.28 -9.51 -11.62
N ALA A 275 -14.36 -9.38 -10.65
CA ALA A 275 -13.42 -8.26 -10.54
C ALA A 275 -12.59 -8.04 -11.82
N TYR A 276 -12.33 -9.11 -12.57
CA TYR A 276 -11.50 -9.09 -13.77
C TYR A 276 -12.30 -9.03 -15.06
N ASP A 277 -13.63 -9.11 -14.97
CA ASP A 277 -14.47 -9.03 -16.14
C ASP A 277 -14.43 -7.60 -16.68
N PRO A 278 -14.28 -7.43 -18.02
CA PRO A 278 -14.40 -6.12 -18.62
C PRO A 278 -15.77 -5.49 -18.27
N PRO A 279 -15.82 -4.19 -17.97
CA PRO A 279 -17.10 -3.52 -17.75
C PRO A 279 -17.95 -3.59 -19.02
N GLN A 280 -19.27 -3.64 -18.87
CA GLN A 280 -20.17 -3.52 -20.00
C GLN A 280 -20.18 -2.07 -20.50
N PHE A 281 -19.70 -1.87 -21.73
CA PHE A 281 -19.76 -0.56 -22.36
C PHE A 281 -21.19 -0.27 -22.83
N ALA A 282 -21.79 0.82 -22.33
CA ALA A 282 -22.98 1.37 -22.95
C ALA A 282 -22.61 1.91 -24.34
N ALA A 283 -23.40 1.57 -25.36
CA ALA A 283 -23.28 2.22 -26.67
C ALA A 283 -23.43 3.74 -26.47
N LYS A 284 -22.48 4.51 -27.00
CA LYS A 284 -22.52 5.97 -26.96
C LYS A 284 -23.83 6.42 -27.59
N ALA A 285 -24.71 7.09 -26.82
CA ALA A 285 -25.86 7.77 -27.39
C ALA A 285 -25.32 8.76 -28.43
N ARG A 286 -25.70 8.56 -29.70
CA ARG A 286 -25.33 9.44 -30.80
C ARG A 286 -26.10 10.75 -30.72
#